data_AF-A0A2N2FUT6-F1
#
_entry.id   AF-A0A2N2FUT6-F1
#
_cell.length_a   1.000
_cell.length_b   1.000
_cell.length_c   1.000
_cell.angle_alpha   90.00
_cell.angle_beta   90.00
_cell.angle_gamma   90.00
#
_symmetry.space_group_name_H-M   'P 1'
#
loop_
_entity.id
_entity.type
_entity.pdbx_description
1 polymer ?
#
loop_
_entity_poly.entity_id
_entity_poly.type
_entity_poly.pdbx_seq_one_letter_code
_entity_poly.pdbx_strand_id
1 'polypeptide(L)'
;MKRNLIPEVEALLDKPDDERIAYAQQDKWVGYPFAKALLDKMVRLLSAPRTIRVKSMIVVGDPNAGKTTIKLRFLNLNRGCKKLCVNGHRRLQPVTTGGTDGHTERRARLP
;
A
#
# COMPACT_ATOMS: atom_id res chain seq x y z
N MET A 1 3.82 -21.35 -26.59
CA MET A 1 3.00 -20.63 -25.59
C MET A 1 3.87 -19.54 -24.96
N LYS A 2 3.57 -18.25 -25.17
CA LYS A 2 4.42 -17.14 -24.68
C LYS A 2 4.12 -16.90 -23.20
N ARG A 3 5.14 -16.99 -22.34
CA ARG A 3 5.02 -16.71 -20.91
C ARG A 3 4.89 -15.19 -20.72
N ASN A 4 3.91 -14.75 -19.93
CA ASN A 4 3.71 -13.33 -19.60
C ASN A 4 4.43 -13.00 -18.29
N LEU A 5 5.76 -13.11 -18.31
CA LEU A 5 6.63 -12.84 -17.17
C LEU A 5 7.39 -11.54 -17.43
N ILE A 6 7.73 -10.83 -16.35
CA ILE A 6 8.69 -9.73 -16.45
C ILE A 6 10.10 -10.32 -16.63
N PRO A 7 11.02 -9.63 -17.33
CA PRO A 7 12.35 -10.17 -17.65
C PRO A 7 13.14 -10.64 -16.42
N GLU A 8 12.99 -9.93 -15.30
CA GLU A 8 13.62 -10.29 -14.03
C GLU A 8 13.17 -11.67 -13.51
N VAL A 9 11.89 -12.01 -13.68
CA VAL A 9 11.32 -13.29 -13.25
C VAL A 9 11.67 -14.41 -14.23
N GLU A 10 11.81 -14.09 -15.51
CA GLU A 10 12.22 -15.05 -16.53
C GLU A 10 13.64 -15.58 -16.26
N ALA A 11 14.57 -14.71 -15.90
CA ALA A 11 15.94 -15.10 -15.52
C ALA A 11 16.02 -15.97 -14.25
N LEU A 12 14.97 -16.02 -13.44
CA LEU A 12 14.91 -16.86 -12.24
C LEU A 12 14.45 -18.29 -12.54
N LEU A 13 13.92 -18.56 -13.74
CA LEU A 13 13.44 -19.90 -14.08
C LEU A 13 14.57 -20.91 -14.22
N ASP A 14 15.78 -20.46 -14.55
CA ASP A 14 16.97 -21.30 -14.69
C ASP A 14 17.73 -21.51 -13.37
N LYS A 15 17.20 -20.97 -12.26
CA LYS A 15 17.83 -21.03 -10.95
C LYS A 15 17.34 -22.22 -10.10
N PRO A 16 18.14 -22.64 -9.09
CA PRO A 16 17.72 -23.64 -8.13
C PRO A 16 16.43 -23.24 -7.38
N ASP A 17 15.67 -24.24 -6.94
CA ASP A 17 14.39 -24.03 -6.24
C ASP A 17 14.53 -23.15 -5.01
N ASP A 18 15.61 -23.28 -4.24
CA ASP A 18 15.85 -22.45 -3.05
C ASP A 18 15.93 -20.96 -3.41
N GLU A 19 16.61 -20.61 -4.50
CA GLU A 19 16.69 -19.21 -4.97
C GLU A 19 15.34 -18.71 -5.48
N ARG A 20 14.57 -19.56 -6.15
CA ARG A 20 13.23 -19.23 -6.65
C ARG A 20 12.25 -19.02 -5.50
N ILE A 21 12.29 -19.87 -4.47
CA ILE A 21 11.47 -19.77 -3.26
C ILE A 21 11.84 -18.53 -2.48
N ALA A 22 13.13 -18.30 -2.24
CA ALA A 22 13.62 -17.11 -1.55
C ALA A 22 13.17 -15.83 -2.26
N TYR A 23 13.28 -15.80 -3.60
CA TYR A 23 12.75 -14.69 -4.38
C TYR A 23 11.24 -14.54 -4.22
N ALA A 24 10.46 -15.63 -4.32
CA ALA A 24 9.00 -15.60 -4.22
C ALA A 24 8.51 -15.05 -2.88
N GLN A 25 9.22 -15.33 -1.78
CA GLN A 25 8.90 -14.90 -0.43
C GLN A 25 9.23 -13.43 -0.13
N GLN A 26 9.98 -12.74 -1.01
CA GLN A 26 10.28 -11.32 -0.84
C GLN A 26 9.03 -10.45 -1.03
N ASP A 27 8.94 -9.40 -0.21
CA ASP A 27 7.92 -8.36 -0.35
C ASP A 27 8.06 -7.65 -1.70
N LYS A 28 7.05 -7.81 -2.57
CA LYS A 28 7.02 -7.19 -3.89
C LYS A 28 5.88 -6.21 -4.04
N TRP A 29 6.17 -5.14 -4.78
CA TRP A 29 5.14 -4.23 -5.22
C TRP A 29 4.44 -4.78 -6.47
N VAL A 30 3.12 -4.96 -6.39
CA VAL A 30 2.28 -5.28 -7.54
C VAL A 30 1.46 -4.05 -7.90
N GLY A 31 1.75 -3.46 -9.05
CA GLY A 31 1.15 -2.19 -9.51
C GLY A 31 -0.22 -2.36 -10.20
N TYR A 32 -1.14 -3.13 -9.61
CA TYR A 32 -2.46 -3.33 -10.20
C TYR A 32 -3.26 -2.01 -10.29
N PRO A 33 -4.23 -1.88 -11.23
CA PRO A 33 -4.89 -0.60 -11.52
C PRO A 33 -5.48 0.10 -10.28
N PHE A 34 -6.10 -0.67 -9.39
CA PHE A 34 -6.69 -0.12 -8.16
C PHE A 34 -5.64 0.42 -7.18
N ALA A 35 -4.51 -0.27 -7.00
CA ALA A 35 -3.41 0.22 -6.16
C ALA A 35 -2.84 1.54 -6.69
N LYS A 36 -2.70 1.68 -8.02
CA LYS A 36 -2.26 2.93 -8.64
C LYS A 36 -3.25 4.07 -8.38
N ALA A 37 -4.53 3.83 -8.62
CA ALA A 37 -5.57 4.83 -8.37
C ALA A 37 -5.65 5.25 -6.89
N LEU A 38 -5.42 4.32 -5.96
CA LEU A 38 -5.38 4.62 -4.54
C LEU A 38 -4.16 5.49 -4.17
N LEU A 39 -2.97 5.18 -4.69
CA LEU A 39 -1.78 6.00 -4.51
C LEU A 39 -1.99 7.42 -5.05
N ASP A 40 -2.59 7.57 -6.22
CA ASP A 40 -2.88 8.88 -6.82
C ASP A 40 -3.81 9.71 -5.91
N LYS A 41 -4.82 9.07 -5.31
CA LYS A 41 -5.70 9.74 -4.33
C LYS A 41 -4.93 10.19 -3.07
N MET A 42 -4.02 9.36 -2.56
CA MET A 42 -3.18 9.73 -1.41
C MET A 42 -2.27 10.92 -1.71
N VAL A 43 -1.66 10.96 -2.91
CA VAL A 43 -0.82 12.09 -3.36
C VAL A 43 -1.63 13.38 -3.51
N ARG A 44 -2.87 13.29 -4.01
CA ARG A 44 -3.78 14.45 -4.09
C ARG A 44 -4.12 15.00 -2.71
N LEU A 45 -4.38 14.14 -1.72
CA LEU A 45 -4.59 14.58 -0.34
C LEU A 45 -3.37 15.27 0.25
N LEU A 46 -2.17 14.75 -0.03
CA LEU A 46 -0.91 15.37 0.41
C LEU A 46 -0.68 16.74 -0.25
N SER A 47 -1.17 16.93 -1.47
CA SER A 47 -1.00 18.15 -2.25
C SER A 47 -2.08 19.20 -2.00
N ALA A 48 -3.17 18.82 -1.33
CA ALA A 48 -4.30 19.71 -1.05
C ALA A 48 -3.87 20.95 -0.23
N PRO A 49 -4.53 22.11 -0.44
CA PRO A 49 -4.29 23.31 0.35
C PRO A 49 -4.64 23.09 1.82
N ARG A 50 -4.00 23.84 2.72
CA ARG A 50 -4.37 23.86 4.13
C ARG A 50 -5.70 24.59 4.29
N THR A 51 -6.66 23.94 4.93
CA THR A 51 -7.99 24.47 5.22
C THR A 51 -8.30 24.27 6.71
N ILE A 52 -9.35 24.93 7.20
CA ILE A 52 -9.85 24.78 8.59
C ILE A 52 -10.26 23.31 8.86
N ARG A 53 -10.76 22.61 7.84
CA ARG A 53 -11.15 21.20 7.89
C ARG A 53 -10.28 20.41 6.91
N VAL A 54 -9.14 19.92 7.38
CA VAL A 54 -8.25 19.07 6.57
C VAL A 54 -8.94 17.74 6.22
N LYS A 55 -8.73 17.26 4.99
CA LYS A 55 -9.27 15.96 4.54
C LYS A 55 -8.37 14.82 5.00
N SER A 56 -8.97 13.73 5.47
CA SER A 56 -8.29 12.46 5.81
C SER A 56 -8.84 11.32 4.95
N MET A 57 -8.14 10.18 4.94
CA MET A 57 -8.53 8.98 4.20
C MET A 57 -8.26 7.74 5.05
N ILE A 58 -9.22 6.82 5.05
CA ILE A 58 -9.09 5.47 5.60
C ILE A 58 -9.15 4.46 4.47
N VAL A 59 -8.29 3.45 4.51
CA VAL A 59 -8.27 2.35 3.55
C VAL A 59 -8.70 1.09 4.29
N VAL A 60 -9.86 0.56 3.92
CA VAL A 60 -10.46 -0.66 4.51
C VAL A 60 -10.52 -1.74 3.44
N GLY A 61 -10.32 -2.98 3.83
CA GLY A 61 -10.40 -4.15 2.96
C GLY A 61 -10.00 -5.41 3.71
N ASP A 62 -10.17 -6.56 3.07
CA ASP A 62 -9.91 -7.87 3.68
C ASP A 62 -8.43 -8.08 4.03
N PRO A 63 -8.11 -9.01 4.95
CA PRO A 63 -6.75 -9.50 5.13
C PRO A 63 -6.11 -9.83 3.77
N ASN A 64 -4.79 -9.60 3.66
CA ASN A 64 -4.03 -9.83 2.42
C ASN A 64 -4.41 -8.98 1.19
N ALA A 65 -5.32 -8.00 1.30
CA ALA A 65 -5.65 -7.07 0.20
C ALA A 65 -4.53 -6.06 -0.15
N GLY A 66 -3.32 -6.21 0.39
CA GLY A 66 -2.18 -5.32 0.09
C GLY A 66 -2.21 -3.94 0.75
N LYS A 67 -3.08 -3.72 1.76
CA LYS A 67 -3.18 -2.44 2.49
C LYS A 67 -1.83 -1.97 3.04
N THR A 68 -1.09 -2.87 3.68
CA THR A 68 0.25 -2.61 4.22
C THR A 68 1.24 -2.29 3.10
N THR A 69 1.23 -3.06 2.01
CA THR A 69 2.12 -2.87 0.87
C THR A 69 1.89 -1.53 0.17
N ILE A 70 0.64 -1.11 0.00
CA ILE A 70 0.28 0.21 -0.55
C ILE A 70 0.76 1.34 0.36
N LYS A 71 0.57 1.21 1.68
CA LYS A 71 1.10 2.18 2.65
C LYS A 71 2.62 2.32 2.52
N LEU A 72 3.34 1.21 2.51
CA LEU A 72 4.80 1.20 2.41
C LEU A 72 5.26 1.81 1.08
N ARG A 73 4.57 1.48 -0.03
CA ARG A 73 4.87 2.06 -1.34
C ARG A 73 4.65 3.57 -1.34
N PHE A 74 3.55 4.07 -0.79
CA PHE A 74 3.27 5.50 -0.67
C PHE A 74 4.38 6.23 0.10
N LEU A 75 4.79 5.69 1.25
CA LEU A 75 5.87 6.26 2.06
C LEU A 75 7.21 6.23 1.32
N ASN A 76 7.53 5.12 0.63
CA ASN A 76 8.76 4.98 -0.14
C ASN A 76 8.84 5.98 -1.30
N LEU A 77 7.75 6.17 -2.04
CA LEU A 77 7.68 7.15 -3.14
C LEU A 77 7.78 8.60 -2.66
N ASN A 78 7.51 8.88 -1.39
CA ASN A 78 7.47 10.23 -0.83
C ASN A 78 8.51 10.46 0.29
N ARG A 79 9.58 9.65 0.38
CA ARG A 79 10.59 9.72 1.47
C ARG A 79 11.19 11.12 1.69
N GLY A 80 11.28 11.96 0.67
CA GLY A 80 11.80 13.33 0.76
C GLY A 80 10.74 14.42 0.95
N CYS A 81 9.45 14.07 1.08
CA CYS A 81 8.38 15.06 1.09
C CYS A 81 8.30 15.80 2.43
N LYS A 82 8.66 17.10 2.44
CA LYS A 82 8.51 18.00 3.59
C LYS A 82 7.08 18.14 4.11
N LYS A 83 6.05 17.71 3.35
CA LYS A 83 4.67 17.70 3.85
C LYS A 83 4.36 16.48 4.73
N LEU A 84 5.10 15.39 4.55
CA LEU A 84 5.04 14.21 5.41
C LEU A 84 5.86 14.37 6.70
N CYS A 85 6.72 15.37 6.78
CA CYS A 85 7.60 15.64 7.93
C CYS A 85 7.33 17.05 8.48
N VAL A 86 7.02 17.21 9.77
CA VAL A 86 6.97 18.52 10.42
C VAL A 86 7.92 18.54 11.60
N ASN A 87 8.82 19.52 11.60
CA ASN A 87 9.86 19.71 12.64
C ASN A 87 10.68 18.43 12.90
N GLY A 88 11.06 17.71 11.84
CA GLY A 88 11.80 16.44 11.96
C GLY A 88 10.95 15.21 12.35
N HIS A 89 9.65 15.38 12.65
CA HIS A 89 8.74 14.29 13.01
C HIS A 89 7.74 13.96 11.88
N ARG A 90 7.48 12.67 11.61
CA ARG A 90 6.52 12.23 10.56
C ARG A 90 5.10 12.66 10.93
N ARG A 91 4.50 13.58 10.14
CA ARG A 91 3.20 14.22 10.40
C ARG A 91 1.98 13.45 9.89
N LEU A 92 2.16 12.60 8.89
CA LEU A 92 1.12 11.68 8.41
C LEU A 92 1.54 10.29 8.83
N GLN A 93 0.91 9.77 9.88
CA GLN A 93 1.02 8.38 10.27
C GLN A 93 -0.11 7.61 9.62
N PRO A 94 0.13 6.89 8.51
CA PRO A 94 -0.84 5.92 8.04
C PRO A 94 -0.98 4.82 9.11
N VAL A 95 -2.03 4.94 9.91
CA VAL A 95 -2.39 3.96 10.94
C VAL A 95 -3.01 2.75 10.23
N THR A 96 -2.43 1.59 10.47
CA THR A 96 -3.03 0.31 10.09
C THR A 96 -3.37 -0.41 11.38
N THR A 97 -4.65 -0.53 11.70
CA THR A 97 -5.10 -1.51 12.70
C THR A 97 -5.14 -2.88 12.01
N GLY A 98 -4.48 -3.87 12.61
CA GLY A 98 -4.64 -5.26 12.19
C GLY A 98 -6.05 -5.69 12.54
N GLY A 99 -6.87 -5.98 11.54
CA GLY A 99 -8.12 -6.69 11.75
C GLY A 99 -7.77 -8.13 12.09
N THR A 100 -7.63 -8.45 13.37
CA THR A 100 -7.80 -9.82 13.84
C THR A 100 -9.26 -10.18 13.62
N ASP A 101 -9.51 -11.28 12.92
CA ASP A 101 -10.84 -11.78 12.58
C ASP A 101 -11.76 -11.79 13.81
N GLY A 102 -12.67 -10.82 13.87
CA GLY A 102 -13.51 -10.58 15.05
C GLY A 102 -14.58 -9.49 14.86
N HIS A 103 -14.90 -9.10 13.63
CA HIS A 103 -16.09 -8.31 13.35
C HIS A 103 -17.15 -9.15 12.65
N THR A 104 -17.76 -10.02 13.46
CA THR A 104 -19.15 -10.41 13.29
C THR A 104 -19.99 -9.16 13.05
N GLU A 105 -20.72 -9.18 11.95
CA GLU A 105 -21.87 -8.36 11.60
C GLU A 105 -22.44 -7.54 12.76
N ARG A 106 -22.16 -6.23 12.76
CA ARG A 106 -23.19 -5.27 13.14
C ARG A 106 -23.53 -4.47 11.91
N ARG A 107 -24.56 -4.94 11.19
CA ARG A 107 -25.38 -4.09 10.32
C ARG A 107 -25.70 -2.83 11.13
N ALA A 108 -25.09 -1.71 10.76
CA ALA A 108 -25.57 -0.41 11.17
C ALA A 108 -26.98 -0.30 10.58
N ARG A 109 -28.00 -0.56 11.39
CA ARG A 109 -29.29 0.08 11.20
C ARG A 109 -29.00 1.57 11.36
N LEU A 110 -28.99 2.28 10.23
CA LEU A 110 -29.22 3.71 10.26
C LEU A 110 -30.64 3.92 10.81
N PRO A 111 -30.86 4.97 11.63
CA PRO A 111 -32.18 5.31 12.12
C PRO A 111 -33.16 5.58 10.98
#